data_AF-A0A6P9BNF3-F1
#
_entry.id   AF-A0A6P9BNF3-F1
#
_cell.length_a   1.000
_cell.length_b   1.000
_cell.length_c   1.000
_cell.angle_alpha   90.00
_cell.angle_beta   90.00
_cell.angle_gamma   90.00
#
_symmetry.space_group_name_H-M   'P 1'
#
loop_
_entity.id
_entity.type
_entity.pdbx_description
1 polymer ?
#
loop_
_entity_poly.entity_id
_entity_poly.type
_entity_poly.pdbx_seq_one_letter_code
_entity_poly.pdbx_strand_id
1 'polypeptide(L)'
;MAKGGAKPPKGKKVTLKVAKTCIKITFDGKRRLDLSKMGITTFPRCILKLEDIDELDLSRNMIKKIPEAIDKFQNLRWLDLHSNQIDKLPETIGNLQNLIFLNLSNNKLTARSLPMELNQLKNLRNLNIGLNHIDNLPTTLGALKELQEVGVFDNLLTLIPNSIAKLPKLKKLNTKRNPFPGPTEEEIFIDNIKRLETLYLVEEKDLCPPCLRKCQEERDKLNKLKNTVPAPLRKPNFSSLMTPNSLAKENQAEWR
;
A
#
# COMPACT_ATOMS: atom_id res chain seq x y z
N MET A 1 2.65 -5.28 48.13
CA MET A 1 2.27 -4.43 46.98
C MET A 1 1.09 -5.07 46.27
N ALA A 2 -0.13 -4.54 46.47
CA ALA A 2 -1.34 -5.06 45.86
C ALA A 2 -1.38 -4.68 44.37
N LYS A 3 -1.29 -5.69 43.48
CA LYS A 3 -1.49 -5.50 42.05
C LYS A 3 -2.99 -5.27 41.80
N GLY A 4 -3.41 -4.00 41.83
CA GLY A 4 -4.71 -3.56 41.36
C GLY A 4 -4.80 -3.71 39.85
N GLY A 5 -5.11 -4.92 39.38
CA GLY A 5 -5.47 -5.15 37.98
C GLY A 5 -6.79 -4.43 37.70
N ALA A 6 -6.72 -3.22 37.14
CA ALA A 6 -7.89 -2.50 36.66
C ALA A 6 -8.62 -3.39 35.66
N LYS A 7 -9.83 -3.84 36.04
CA LYS A 7 -10.70 -4.61 35.14
C LYS A 7 -10.89 -3.79 33.85
N PRO A 8 -10.75 -4.40 32.66
CA PRO A 8 -10.96 -3.69 31.41
C PRO A 8 -12.36 -3.05 31.42
N PRO A 9 -12.52 -1.83 30.89
CA PRO A 9 -13.79 -1.14 30.89
C PRO A 9 -14.86 -2.05 30.29
N LYS A 10 -15.93 -2.32 31.06
CA LYS A 10 -17.06 -3.11 30.58
C LYS A 10 -17.76 -2.30 29.49
N GLY A 11 -17.55 -2.68 28.22
CA GLY A 11 -18.16 -1.97 27.10
C GLY A 11 -19.68 -2.00 27.13
N LYS A 12 -20.29 -1.01 26.48
CA LYS A 12 -21.75 -0.87 26.42
C LYS A 12 -22.34 -2.03 25.61
N LYS A 13 -23.22 -2.82 26.24
CA LYS A 13 -24.00 -3.84 25.53
C LYS A 13 -25.13 -3.16 24.77
N VAL A 14 -25.23 -3.42 23.47
CA VAL A 14 -26.35 -2.95 22.63
C VAL A 14 -27.43 -4.03 22.61
N THR A 15 -28.66 -3.66 22.94
CA THR A 15 -29.83 -4.53 22.80
C THR A 15 -30.47 -4.33 21.43
N LEU A 16 -31.25 -5.31 20.96
CA LEU A 16 -31.96 -5.19 19.68
C LEU A 16 -32.92 -4.00 19.65
N LYS A 17 -33.56 -3.67 20.79
CA LYS A 17 -34.45 -2.51 20.91
C LYS A 17 -33.69 -1.21 20.66
N VAL A 18 -32.49 -1.06 21.26
CA VAL A 18 -31.62 0.11 21.04
C VAL A 18 -31.13 0.15 19.59
N ALA A 19 -30.73 -0.99 19.02
CA ALA A 19 -30.30 -1.04 17.62
C ALA A 19 -31.42 -0.57 16.67
N LYS A 20 -32.66 -1.02 16.88
CA LYS A 20 -33.81 -0.59 16.06
C LYS A 20 -34.09 0.90 16.15
N THR A 21 -33.92 1.52 17.33
CA THR A 21 -34.10 2.97 17.49
C THR A 21 -33.00 3.79 16.82
N CYS A 22 -31.85 3.18 16.52
CA CYS A 22 -30.72 3.79 15.84
C CYS A 22 -30.80 3.68 14.31
N ILE A 23 -31.85 3.03 13.78
CA ILE A 23 -32.08 2.94 12.33
C ILE A 23 -32.69 4.26 11.85
N LYS A 24 -32.09 4.82 10.80
CA LYS A 24 -32.54 6.04 10.12
C LYS A 24 -32.70 5.73 8.63
N ILE A 25 -33.55 6.49 7.96
CA ILE A 25 -33.67 6.46 6.50
C ILE A 25 -32.79 7.59 5.93
N THR A 26 -31.91 7.25 4.99
CA THR A 26 -31.09 8.21 4.26
C THR A 26 -31.94 8.93 3.19
N PHE A 27 -31.41 10.00 2.62
CA PHE A 27 -32.14 10.77 1.60
C PHE A 27 -32.48 9.96 0.34
N ASP A 28 -31.71 8.91 0.03
CA ASP A 28 -31.93 7.98 -1.07
C ASP A 28 -32.78 6.76 -0.67
N GLY A 29 -33.47 6.82 0.47
CA GLY A 29 -34.42 5.80 0.93
C GLY A 29 -33.77 4.55 1.52
N LYS A 30 -32.47 4.58 1.81
CA LYS A 30 -31.71 3.44 2.34
C LYS A 30 -31.75 3.39 3.86
N ARG A 31 -31.65 2.19 4.43
CA ARG A 31 -31.69 1.98 5.87
C ARG A 31 -30.28 2.04 6.45
N ARG A 32 -30.01 3.08 7.25
CA ARG A 32 -28.74 3.27 7.96
C ARG A 32 -28.88 2.93 9.43
N LEU A 33 -28.08 2.00 9.92
CA LEU A 33 -27.91 1.72 11.34
C LEU A 33 -26.69 2.48 11.88
N ASP A 34 -26.94 3.50 12.70
CA ASP A 34 -25.91 4.35 13.30
C ASP A 34 -25.69 4.00 14.77
N LEU A 35 -24.60 3.27 15.02
CA LEU A 35 -24.12 2.87 16.35
C LEU A 35 -22.76 3.52 16.66
N SER A 36 -22.47 4.66 16.04
CA SER A 36 -21.22 5.38 16.22
C SER A 36 -21.09 5.95 17.65
N LYS A 37 -19.87 6.02 18.17
CA LYS A 37 -19.55 6.66 19.49
C LYS A 37 -20.32 6.08 20.69
N MET A 38 -20.70 4.80 20.66
CA MET A 38 -21.50 4.18 21.72
C MET A 38 -20.70 3.47 22.81
N GLY A 39 -19.37 3.44 22.72
CA GLY A 39 -18.49 2.77 23.68
C GLY A 39 -18.61 1.24 23.62
N ILE A 40 -18.90 0.70 22.43
CA ILE A 40 -19.06 -0.73 22.19
C ILE A 40 -17.68 -1.40 22.16
N THR A 41 -17.43 -2.39 23.01
CA THR A 41 -16.16 -3.14 23.02
C THR A 41 -16.22 -4.45 22.24
N THR A 42 -17.42 -4.99 22.07
CA THR A 42 -17.66 -6.28 21.41
C THR A 42 -18.75 -6.10 20.40
N PHE A 43 -18.56 -6.62 19.18
CA PHE A 43 -19.55 -6.52 18.13
C PHE A 43 -20.92 -7.00 18.61
N PRO A 44 -21.99 -6.19 18.47
CA PRO A 44 -23.29 -6.51 19.05
C PRO A 44 -24.03 -7.51 18.18
N ARG A 45 -23.83 -8.82 18.41
CA ARG A 45 -24.43 -9.90 17.58
C ARG A 45 -25.96 -9.81 17.38
N CYS A 46 -26.69 -9.08 18.23
CA CYS A 46 -28.11 -8.82 18.04
C CYS A 46 -28.42 -8.07 16.72
N ILE A 47 -27.50 -7.23 16.22
CA ILE A 47 -27.71 -6.46 14.98
C ILE A 47 -27.69 -7.35 13.74
N LEU A 48 -27.14 -8.55 13.83
CA LEU A 48 -27.14 -9.54 12.75
C LEU A 48 -28.56 -10.03 12.37
N LYS A 49 -29.58 -9.68 13.17
CA LYS A 49 -31.00 -9.93 12.86
C LYS A 49 -31.61 -8.84 11.97
N LEU A 50 -30.89 -7.76 11.70
CA LEU A 50 -31.32 -6.61 10.89
C LEU A 50 -30.73 -6.74 9.48
N GLU A 51 -31.14 -7.77 8.76
CA GLU A 51 -30.53 -8.15 7.46
C GLU A 51 -30.87 -7.15 6.33
N ASP A 52 -31.88 -6.30 6.55
CA ASP A 52 -32.37 -5.27 5.64
C ASP A 52 -31.66 -3.90 5.79
N ILE A 53 -30.41 -3.89 6.26
CA ILE A 53 -29.59 -2.67 6.42
C ILE A 53 -28.70 -2.46 5.18
N ASP A 54 -28.73 -1.24 4.65
CA ASP A 54 -27.87 -0.82 3.54
C ASP A 54 -26.59 -0.14 4.05
N GLU A 55 -26.66 0.63 5.15
CA GLU A 55 -25.51 1.37 5.69
C GLU A 55 -25.30 1.05 7.18
N LEU A 56 -24.09 0.65 7.54
CA LEU A 56 -23.73 0.32 8.92
C LEU A 56 -22.58 1.21 9.39
N ASP A 57 -22.86 2.01 10.42
CA ASP A 57 -21.87 2.86 11.06
C ASP A 57 -21.61 2.37 12.49
N LEU A 58 -20.44 1.79 12.69
CA LEU A 58 -19.91 1.32 13.97
C LEU A 58 -18.66 2.11 14.37
N SER A 59 -18.47 3.29 13.78
CA SER A 59 -17.27 4.11 13.98
C SER A 59 -17.11 4.61 15.42
N ARG A 60 -15.86 4.94 15.79
CA ARG A 60 -15.52 5.54 17.10
C ARG A 60 -15.98 4.71 18.29
N ASN A 61 -15.78 3.40 18.20
CA ASN A 61 -16.05 2.44 19.27
C ASN A 61 -14.72 1.78 19.70
N MET A 62 -14.79 0.68 20.45
CA MET A 62 -13.63 -0.09 20.92
C MET A 62 -13.71 -1.54 20.44
N ILE A 63 -14.31 -1.77 19.27
CA ILE A 63 -14.53 -3.12 18.72
C ILE A 63 -13.18 -3.69 18.30
N LYS A 64 -12.88 -4.90 18.78
CA LYS A 64 -11.62 -5.60 18.44
C LYS A 64 -11.77 -6.60 17.29
N LYS A 65 -12.94 -7.23 17.16
CA LYS A 65 -13.18 -8.28 16.18
C LYS A 65 -14.55 -8.09 15.54
N ILE A 66 -14.59 -8.27 14.22
CA ILE A 66 -15.81 -8.39 13.45
C ILE A 66 -16.13 -9.89 13.30
N PRO A 67 -17.38 -10.33 13.53
CA PRO A 67 -17.73 -11.74 13.44
C PRO A 67 -17.79 -12.21 11.98
N GLU A 68 -17.62 -13.51 11.75
CA GLU A 68 -17.81 -14.13 10.43
C GLU A 68 -19.24 -13.97 9.90
N ALA A 69 -20.23 -13.84 10.79
CA ALA A 69 -21.62 -13.62 10.39
C ALA A 69 -21.91 -12.20 9.84
N ILE A 70 -20.88 -11.39 9.53
CA ILE A 70 -21.05 -10.06 8.92
C ILE A 70 -21.69 -10.15 7.53
N ASP A 71 -21.51 -11.28 6.85
CA ASP A 71 -22.13 -11.60 5.57
C ASP A 71 -23.66 -11.58 5.60
N LYS A 72 -24.30 -11.67 6.77
CA LYS A 72 -25.76 -11.51 6.89
C LYS A 72 -26.30 -10.19 6.36
N PHE A 73 -25.47 -9.14 6.28
CA PHE A 73 -25.87 -7.86 5.70
C PHE A 73 -25.70 -7.87 4.16
N GLN A 74 -26.50 -8.70 3.47
CA GLN A 74 -26.40 -8.90 2.03
C GLN A 74 -26.65 -7.62 1.20
N ASN A 75 -27.42 -6.67 1.75
CA ASN A 75 -27.72 -5.38 1.10
C ASN A 75 -26.70 -4.29 1.42
N LEU A 76 -25.67 -4.58 2.22
CA LEU A 76 -24.77 -3.56 2.74
C LEU A 76 -23.95 -2.92 1.61
N ARG A 77 -24.10 -1.60 1.47
CA ARG A 77 -23.37 -0.76 0.53
C ARG A 77 -22.33 0.14 1.21
N TRP A 78 -22.54 0.46 2.49
CA TRP A 78 -21.66 1.33 3.26
C TRP A 78 -21.33 0.66 4.60
N LEU A 79 -20.04 0.45 4.85
CA LEU A 79 -19.54 -0.03 6.13
C LEU A 79 -18.49 0.94 6.68
N ASP A 80 -18.83 1.60 7.78
CA ASP A 80 -17.90 2.44 8.52
C ASP A 80 -17.52 1.81 9.87
N LEU A 81 -16.23 1.51 10.00
CA LEU A 81 -15.60 0.90 11.16
C LEU A 81 -14.42 1.74 11.66
N HIS A 82 -14.32 3.01 11.26
CA HIS A 82 -13.18 3.83 11.58
C HIS A 82 -13.04 4.07 13.09
N SER A 83 -11.82 4.31 13.58
CA SER A 83 -11.55 4.58 15.00
C SER A 83 -12.08 3.48 15.92
N ASN A 84 -11.62 2.25 15.69
CA ASN A 84 -11.88 1.08 16.53
C ASN A 84 -10.54 0.42 16.93
N GLN A 85 -10.58 -0.81 17.44
CA GLN A 85 -9.38 -1.58 17.80
C GLN A 85 -9.27 -2.86 16.97
N ILE A 86 -9.79 -2.84 15.73
CA ILE A 86 -9.88 -4.03 14.89
C ILE A 86 -8.49 -4.48 14.48
N ASP A 87 -8.15 -5.73 14.82
CA ASP A 87 -6.85 -6.35 14.54
C ASP A 87 -6.91 -7.34 13.38
N LYS A 88 -8.08 -7.85 13.01
CA LYS A 88 -8.31 -8.77 11.89
C LYS A 88 -9.69 -8.56 11.28
N LEU A 89 -9.77 -8.65 9.95
CA LEU A 89 -11.03 -8.76 9.22
C LEU A 89 -11.39 -10.23 8.97
N PRO A 90 -12.68 -10.60 9.05
CA PRO A 90 -13.16 -11.93 8.74
C PRO A 90 -13.13 -12.18 7.23
N GLU A 91 -12.95 -13.43 6.81
CA GLU A 91 -12.89 -13.83 5.39
C GLU A 91 -14.24 -13.57 4.69
N THR A 92 -15.33 -13.78 5.42
CA THR A 92 -16.71 -13.48 5.03
C THR A 92 -16.98 -12.01 4.68
N ILE A 93 -16.04 -11.08 4.93
CA ILE A 93 -16.16 -9.71 4.40
C ILE A 93 -16.29 -9.71 2.88
N GLY A 94 -15.65 -10.67 2.18
CA GLY A 94 -15.73 -10.81 0.73
C GLY A 94 -17.14 -11.12 0.21
N ASN A 95 -18.03 -11.63 1.07
CA ASN A 95 -19.42 -11.95 0.70
C ASN A 95 -20.31 -10.70 0.59
N LEU A 96 -19.84 -9.52 1.02
CA LEU A 96 -20.59 -8.26 0.93
C LEU A 96 -20.53 -7.68 -0.50
N GLN A 97 -21.12 -8.39 -1.46
CA GLN A 97 -21.01 -8.10 -2.90
C GLN A 97 -21.56 -6.72 -3.30
N ASN A 98 -22.46 -6.15 -2.51
CA ASN A 98 -23.04 -4.82 -2.74
C ASN A 98 -22.22 -3.67 -2.12
N LEU A 99 -21.10 -3.96 -1.45
CA LEU A 99 -20.33 -2.94 -0.74
C LEU A 99 -19.64 -1.97 -1.69
N ILE A 100 -19.92 -0.68 -1.51
CA ILE A 100 -19.39 0.43 -2.31
C ILE A 100 -18.35 1.21 -1.50
N PHE A 101 -18.58 1.36 -0.20
CA PHE A 101 -17.73 2.12 0.71
C PHE A 101 -17.31 1.27 1.91
N LEU A 102 -16.01 1.20 2.15
CA LEU A 102 -15.41 0.53 3.31
C LEU A 102 -14.39 1.45 3.99
N ASN A 103 -14.67 1.84 5.22
CA ASN A 103 -13.77 2.65 6.04
C ASN A 103 -13.33 1.87 7.27
N LEU A 104 -12.03 1.61 7.33
CA LEU A 104 -11.31 0.88 8.37
C LEU A 104 -10.18 1.73 8.95
N SER A 105 -10.19 3.03 8.67
CA SER A 105 -9.11 3.90 9.13
C SER A 105 -9.03 3.98 10.65
N ASN A 106 -7.83 4.21 11.19
CA ASN A 106 -7.60 4.32 12.63
C ASN A 106 -8.03 3.03 13.37
N ASN A 107 -7.39 1.92 13.02
CA ASN A 107 -7.55 0.60 13.62
C ASN A 107 -6.16 -0.02 13.89
N LYS A 108 -6.08 -1.33 14.13
CA LYS A 108 -4.82 -2.07 14.40
C LYS A 108 -4.52 -3.09 13.30
N LEU A 109 -4.93 -2.81 12.06
CA LEU A 109 -4.76 -3.73 10.95
C LEU A 109 -3.29 -3.80 10.52
N THR A 110 -2.84 -5.00 10.18
CA THR A 110 -1.55 -5.28 9.52
C THR A 110 -1.80 -5.88 8.14
N ALA A 111 -0.78 -6.09 7.30
CA ALA A 111 -0.96 -6.75 6.01
C ALA A 111 -1.59 -8.15 6.14
N ARG A 112 -1.18 -8.92 7.16
CA ARG A 112 -1.71 -10.28 7.44
C ARG A 112 -3.14 -10.27 7.98
N SER A 113 -3.62 -9.12 8.44
CA SER A 113 -4.97 -8.92 8.96
C SER A 113 -6.01 -8.70 7.85
N LEU A 114 -5.56 -8.44 6.62
CA LEU A 114 -6.41 -8.25 5.46
C LEU A 114 -6.64 -9.61 4.75
N PRO A 115 -7.87 -10.15 4.75
CA PRO A 115 -8.19 -11.41 4.09
C PRO A 115 -8.05 -11.29 2.57
N MET A 116 -7.71 -12.40 1.90
CA MET A 116 -7.59 -12.40 0.44
C MET A 116 -8.93 -12.15 -0.25
N GLU A 117 -10.02 -12.55 0.41
CA GLU A 117 -11.43 -12.40 0.05
C GLU A 117 -11.84 -10.92 -0.11
N LEU A 118 -11.06 -9.97 0.39
CA LEU A 118 -11.27 -8.55 0.12
C LEU A 118 -11.27 -8.25 -1.39
N ASN A 119 -10.61 -9.10 -2.20
CA ASN A 119 -10.62 -9.02 -3.66
C ASN A 119 -11.98 -9.37 -4.31
N GLN A 120 -12.93 -9.93 -3.55
CA GLN A 120 -14.26 -10.33 -4.01
C GLN A 120 -15.25 -9.16 -4.00
N LEU A 121 -14.93 -8.03 -3.37
CA LEU A 121 -15.77 -6.85 -3.28
C LEU A 121 -15.82 -6.06 -4.59
N LYS A 122 -16.34 -6.65 -5.67
CA LYS A 122 -16.22 -6.13 -7.04
C LYS A 122 -16.84 -4.74 -7.25
N ASN A 123 -17.80 -4.35 -6.41
CA ASN A 123 -18.47 -3.05 -6.46
C ASN A 123 -17.81 -1.96 -5.60
N LEU A 124 -16.72 -2.28 -4.88
CA LEU A 124 -16.08 -1.36 -3.97
C LEU A 124 -15.42 -0.19 -4.73
N ARG A 125 -15.81 1.03 -4.37
CA ARG A 125 -15.31 2.27 -4.98
C ARG A 125 -14.39 3.05 -4.05
N ASN A 126 -14.64 2.99 -2.74
CA ASN A 126 -13.91 3.74 -1.75
C ASN A 126 -13.40 2.80 -0.67
N LEU A 127 -12.08 2.70 -0.55
CA LEU A 127 -11.40 1.93 0.49
C LEU A 127 -10.50 2.85 1.31
N ASN A 128 -10.75 2.94 2.62
CA ASN A 128 -9.88 3.68 3.52
C ASN A 128 -9.35 2.77 4.63
N ILE A 129 -8.05 2.52 4.60
CA ILE A 129 -7.29 1.73 5.58
C ILE A 129 -6.13 2.56 6.17
N GLY A 130 -6.22 3.90 6.09
CA GLY A 130 -5.21 4.79 6.69
C GLY A 130 -5.16 4.72 8.22
N LEU A 131 -4.10 5.23 8.86
CA LEU A 131 -3.89 5.16 10.31
C LEU A 131 -3.99 3.72 10.82
N ASN A 132 -3.20 2.82 10.25
CA ASN A 132 -3.10 1.42 10.69
C ASN A 132 -1.61 1.04 10.79
N HIS A 133 -1.30 -0.25 10.91
CA HIS A 133 0.06 -0.79 10.95
C HIS A 133 0.35 -1.64 9.72
N ILE A 134 -0.11 -1.20 8.55
CA ILE A 134 0.03 -1.94 7.30
C ILE A 134 1.42 -1.67 6.71
N ASP A 135 2.23 -2.72 6.62
CA ASP A 135 3.58 -2.71 6.07
C ASP A 135 3.62 -3.07 4.57
N ASN A 136 2.66 -3.87 4.10
CA ASN A 136 2.48 -4.20 2.70
C ASN A 136 1.01 -4.27 2.29
N LEU A 137 0.70 -3.86 1.06
CA LEU A 137 -0.62 -4.04 0.46
C LEU A 137 -0.64 -5.34 -0.36
N PRO A 138 -1.66 -6.19 -0.22
CA PRO A 138 -1.74 -7.40 -1.01
C PRO A 138 -2.04 -7.06 -2.48
N THR A 139 -1.34 -7.73 -3.39
CA THR A 139 -1.52 -7.53 -4.84
C THR A 139 -2.94 -7.85 -5.31
N THR A 140 -3.66 -8.68 -4.56
CA THR A 140 -5.06 -9.08 -4.77
C THR A 140 -6.03 -7.89 -4.77
N LEU A 141 -5.70 -6.77 -4.12
CA LEU A 141 -6.49 -5.52 -4.20
C LEU A 141 -6.60 -5.00 -5.64
N GLY A 142 -5.64 -5.35 -6.51
CA GLY A 142 -5.69 -5.01 -7.93
C GLY A 142 -6.85 -5.67 -8.70
N ALA A 143 -7.56 -6.63 -8.11
CA ALA A 143 -8.77 -7.23 -8.68
C ALA A 143 -10.01 -6.32 -8.53
N LEU A 144 -9.95 -5.28 -7.70
CA LEU A 144 -11.06 -4.37 -7.42
C LEU A 144 -11.09 -3.24 -8.45
N LYS A 145 -11.54 -3.56 -9.67
CA LYS A 145 -11.47 -2.65 -10.83
C LYS A 145 -12.35 -1.41 -10.72
N GLU A 146 -13.33 -1.42 -9.82
CA GLU A 146 -14.22 -0.27 -9.56
C GLU A 146 -13.67 0.74 -8.55
N LEU A 147 -12.52 0.46 -7.92
CA LEU A 147 -11.92 1.38 -6.95
C LEU A 147 -11.59 2.74 -7.58
N GLN A 148 -12.10 3.79 -6.96
CA GLN A 148 -11.90 5.19 -7.35
C GLN A 148 -11.06 5.93 -6.33
N GLU A 149 -11.22 5.62 -5.04
CA GLU A 149 -10.49 6.27 -3.96
C GLU A 149 -9.89 5.25 -3.01
N VAL A 150 -8.58 5.35 -2.79
CA VAL A 150 -7.83 4.50 -1.88
C VAL A 150 -7.06 5.37 -0.89
N GLY A 151 -7.36 5.22 0.40
CA GLY A 151 -6.67 5.88 1.50
C GLY A 151 -5.80 4.89 2.27
N VAL A 152 -4.48 5.08 2.23
CA VAL A 152 -3.48 4.26 2.94
C VAL A 152 -2.50 5.11 3.76
N PHE A 153 -2.84 6.37 4.01
CA PHE A 153 -2.02 7.32 4.75
C PHE A 153 -1.74 6.87 6.19
N ASP A 154 -0.66 7.31 6.83
CA ASP A 154 -0.24 6.87 8.17
C ASP A 154 -0.22 5.35 8.32
N ASN A 155 0.65 4.71 7.56
CA ASN A 155 0.93 3.28 7.66
C ASN A 155 2.45 3.07 7.60
N LEU A 156 2.87 1.82 7.46
CA LEU A 156 4.27 1.39 7.39
C LEU A 156 4.67 0.98 5.96
N LEU A 157 3.95 1.48 4.95
CA LEU A 157 4.17 1.08 3.56
C LEU A 157 5.50 1.62 3.03
N THR A 158 6.31 0.73 2.46
CA THR A 158 7.53 1.08 1.73
C THR A 158 7.33 1.06 0.22
N LEU A 159 6.26 0.43 -0.28
CA LEU A 159 5.93 0.40 -1.70
C LEU A 159 4.42 0.35 -1.91
N ILE A 160 3.97 0.84 -3.06
CA ILE A 160 2.61 0.61 -3.55
C ILE A 160 2.68 -0.43 -4.67
N PRO A 161 1.99 -1.58 -4.55
CA PRO A 161 1.96 -2.56 -5.62
C PRO A 161 1.48 -1.96 -6.93
N ASN A 162 2.15 -2.30 -8.03
CA ASN A 162 1.76 -1.88 -9.39
C ASN A 162 0.31 -2.24 -9.71
N SER A 163 -0.23 -3.30 -9.11
CA SER A 163 -1.63 -3.72 -9.30
C SER A 163 -2.65 -2.69 -8.77
N ILE A 164 -2.29 -1.91 -7.74
CA ILE A 164 -3.11 -0.82 -7.19
C ILE A 164 -2.84 0.47 -7.96
N ALA A 165 -1.57 0.77 -8.26
CA ALA A 165 -1.20 1.98 -9.00
C ALA A 165 -1.80 2.02 -10.42
N LYS A 166 -2.00 0.85 -11.05
CA LYS A 166 -2.58 0.70 -12.40
C LYS A 166 -4.08 0.37 -12.39
N LEU A 167 -4.80 0.66 -11.31
CA LEU A 167 -6.25 0.46 -11.28
C LEU A 167 -6.94 1.41 -12.28
N PRO A 168 -7.83 0.89 -13.15
CA PRO A 168 -8.32 1.64 -14.31
C PRO A 168 -9.22 2.83 -13.95
N LYS A 169 -9.89 2.79 -12.80
CA LYS A 169 -10.84 3.81 -12.35
C LYS A 169 -10.34 4.64 -11.18
N LEU A 170 -9.08 4.46 -10.76
CA LEU A 170 -8.51 5.12 -9.59
C LEU A 170 -8.29 6.61 -9.86
N LYS A 171 -8.98 7.45 -9.09
CA LYS A 171 -8.92 8.92 -9.17
C LYS A 171 -8.06 9.51 -8.06
N LYS A 172 -8.06 8.89 -6.89
CA LYS A 172 -7.40 9.41 -5.69
C LYS A 172 -6.69 8.30 -4.93
N LEU A 173 -5.40 8.46 -4.74
CA LEU A 173 -4.58 7.58 -3.91
C LEU A 173 -3.87 8.43 -2.86
N ASN A 174 -4.26 8.30 -1.60
CA ASN A 174 -3.64 9.02 -0.49
C ASN A 174 -2.65 8.10 0.23
N THR A 175 -1.36 8.34 0.02
CA THR A 175 -0.26 7.56 0.61
C THR A 175 0.56 8.34 1.64
N LYS A 176 0.14 9.56 2.01
CA LYS A 176 0.92 10.45 2.89
C LYS A 176 1.32 9.78 4.21
N ARG A 177 2.46 10.17 4.77
CA ARG A 177 2.97 9.66 6.06
C ARG A 177 3.13 8.14 6.06
N ASN A 178 3.81 7.63 5.03
CA ASN A 178 4.31 6.27 4.95
C ASN A 178 5.83 6.32 4.75
N PRO A 179 6.59 5.34 5.26
CA PRO A 179 8.03 5.24 5.10
C PRO A 179 8.41 4.75 3.70
N PHE A 180 7.90 5.40 2.66
CA PHE A 180 8.42 5.15 1.31
C PHE A 180 9.92 5.44 1.33
N PRO A 181 10.73 4.61 0.66
CA PRO A 181 12.11 4.98 0.42
C PRO A 181 12.09 6.38 -0.18
N GLY A 182 12.94 7.27 0.35
CA GLY A 182 13.22 8.52 -0.34
C GLY A 182 13.63 8.21 -1.78
N PRO A 183 13.65 9.21 -2.68
CA PRO A 183 14.24 8.99 -4.00
C PRO A 183 15.63 8.39 -3.77
N THR A 184 15.78 7.09 -4.08
CA THR A 184 17.08 6.46 -3.99
C THR A 184 17.91 7.16 -5.05
N GLU A 185 19.13 7.56 -4.68
CA GLU A 185 20.14 8.11 -5.58
C GLU A 185 20.53 7.13 -6.73
N GLU A 186 19.81 6.03 -6.88
CA GLU A 186 19.91 5.04 -7.96
C GLU A 186 19.19 5.47 -9.24
N GLU A 187 18.35 6.52 -9.20
CA GLU A 187 17.93 7.26 -10.40
C GLU A 187 18.90 8.38 -10.80
N ILE A 188 20.11 8.38 -10.25
CA ILE A 188 21.18 9.15 -10.85
C ILE A 188 21.77 8.34 -12.03
N PHE A 189 21.02 8.25 -13.13
CA PHE A 189 21.70 8.29 -14.43
C PHE A 189 22.19 9.72 -14.58
N ILE A 190 23.41 9.99 -14.10
CA ILE A 190 24.14 11.16 -14.59
C ILE A 190 24.47 10.86 -16.05
N ASP A 191 23.53 11.14 -16.97
CA ASP A 191 24.01 11.66 -18.24
C ASP A 191 24.57 13.03 -17.89
N ASN A 192 25.90 13.16 -17.81
CA ASN A 192 26.58 14.43 -17.54
C ASN A 192 26.44 15.40 -18.73
N ILE A 193 25.48 15.16 -19.61
CA ILE A 193 25.13 15.97 -20.74
C ILE A 193 23.78 16.61 -20.40
N LYS A 194 23.79 17.88 -20.03
CA LYS A 194 22.60 18.74 -20.19
C LYS A 194 22.20 18.67 -21.67
N ARG A 195 21.27 17.79 -22.02
CA ARG A 195 20.61 17.83 -23.32
C ARG A 195 19.71 19.08 -23.30
N LEU A 196 20.28 20.21 -23.68
CA LEU A 196 19.52 21.39 -24.06
C LEU A 196 18.53 20.95 -25.14
N GLU A 197 17.26 21.31 -24.99
CA GLU A 197 16.15 20.95 -25.88
C GLU A 197 16.28 21.52 -27.32
N THR A 198 17.45 22.04 -27.67
CA THR A 198 17.77 22.70 -28.94
C THR A 198 19.13 22.23 -29.47
N LEU A 199 19.21 20.94 -29.82
CA LEU A 199 20.29 20.45 -30.68
C LEU A 199 19.87 20.61 -32.14
N TYR A 200 20.39 21.64 -32.80
CA TYR A 200 20.32 21.76 -34.25
C TYR A 200 21.52 21.04 -34.84
N LEU A 201 21.28 20.07 -35.72
CA LEU A 201 22.32 19.50 -36.57
C LEU A 201 22.72 20.58 -37.58
N VAL A 202 23.99 21.02 -37.52
CA VAL A 202 24.57 21.96 -38.47
C VAL A 202 25.44 21.16 -39.44
N GLU A 203 25.23 21.34 -40.74
CA GLU A 203 26.07 20.68 -41.75
C GLU A 203 27.45 21.36 -41.83
N GLU A 204 28.50 20.62 -42.18
CA GLU A 204 29.88 21.15 -42.21
C GLU A 204 30.03 22.37 -43.12
N LYS A 205 29.23 22.45 -44.19
CA LYS A 205 29.22 23.57 -45.13
C LYS A 205 28.73 24.88 -44.51
N ASP A 206 27.96 24.79 -43.42
CA ASP A 206 27.36 25.93 -42.73
C ASP A 206 28.23 26.42 -41.56
N LEU A 207 29.37 25.75 -41.30
CA LEU A 207 30.35 26.15 -40.29
C LEU A 207 31.39 27.11 -40.88
N CYS A 208 31.70 28.18 -40.15
CA CYS A 208 32.82 29.04 -40.53
C CYS A 208 34.17 28.29 -40.39
N PRO A 209 35.22 28.68 -41.14
CA PRO A 209 36.49 27.93 -41.18
C PRO A 209 37.18 27.67 -39.82
N PRO A 210 37.10 28.56 -38.82
CA PRO A 210 37.61 28.28 -37.47
C PRO A 210 36.79 27.22 -36.72
N CYS A 211 35.46 27.27 -36.82
CA CYS A 211 34.56 26.32 -36.16
C CYS A 211 34.65 24.93 -36.78
N LEU A 212 34.79 24.84 -38.11
CA LEU A 212 34.99 23.57 -38.81
C LEU A 212 36.28 22.87 -38.37
N ARG A 213 37.39 23.61 -38.28
CA ARG A 213 38.67 23.07 -37.77
C ARG A 213 38.55 22.52 -36.35
N LYS A 214 37.95 23.29 -35.45
CA LYS A 214 37.76 22.86 -34.05
C LYS A 214 36.87 21.61 -33.95
N CYS A 215 35.84 21.50 -34.80
CA CYS A 215 34.98 20.33 -34.87
C CYS A 215 35.73 19.08 -35.35
N GLN A 216 36.57 19.22 -36.39
CA GLN A 216 37.39 18.14 -36.93
C GLN A 216 38.43 17.63 -35.91
N GLU A 217 39.10 18.55 -35.20
CA GLU A 217 40.08 18.19 -34.16
C GLU A 217 39.47 17.37 -33.02
N GLU A 218 38.28 17.75 -32.55
CA GLU A 218 37.57 17.00 -31.50
C GLU A 218 37.08 15.63 -32.00
N ARG A 219 36.65 15.55 -33.27
CA ARG A 219 36.26 14.28 -33.89
C ARG A 219 37.44 13.32 -34.00
N ASP A 220 38.62 13.82 -34.33
CA ASP A 220 39.85 13.04 -34.40
C ASP A 220 40.31 12.55 -33.02
N LYS A 221 40.16 13.37 -31.97
CA LYS A 221 40.41 12.94 -30.58
C LYS A 221 39.49 11.80 -30.17
N LEU A 222 38.20 11.88 -30.52
CA LEU A 222 37.24 10.83 -30.20
C LEU A 222 37.54 9.51 -30.93
N ASN A 223 37.96 9.60 -32.20
CA ASN A 223 38.37 8.43 -32.97
C ASN A 223 39.63 7.77 -32.40
N LYS A 224 40.57 8.57 -31.87
CA LYS A 224 41.75 8.04 -31.16
C LYS A 224 41.37 7.28 -29.88
N LEU A 225 40.40 7.78 -29.12
CA LEU A 225 39.88 7.11 -27.90
C LEU A 225 39.15 5.80 -28.20
N LYS A 226 38.44 5.71 -29.33
CA LYS A 226 37.77 4.46 -29.74
C LYS A 226 38.75 3.36 -30.16
N ASN A 227 39.98 3.72 -30.54
CA ASN A 227 40.99 2.78 -31.04
C ASN A 227 41.96 2.28 -29.95
N THR A 228 41.80 2.69 -28.68
CA THR A 228 42.58 2.15 -27.56
C THR A 228 41.91 0.92 -26.96
N VAL A 229 42.55 -0.26 -27.11
CA VAL A 229 42.11 -1.54 -26.52
C VAL A 229 42.25 -1.49 -24.98
N PRO A 230 41.33 -2.05 -24.18
CA PRO A 230 41.46 -2.03 -22.72
C PRO A 230 42.60 -2.94 -22.24
N ALA A 231 43.44 -2.43 -21.33
CA ALA A 231 44.50 -3.23 -20.68
C ALA A 231 43.90 -4.27 -19.72
N PRO A 232 44.54 -5.45 -19.54
CA PRO A 232 44.01 -6.48 -18.65
C PRO A 232 44.15 -6.07 -17.17
N LEU A 233 43.08 -6.30 -16.42
CA LEU A 233 42.98 -6.06 -14.98
C LEU A 233 44.05 -6.86 -14.21
N ARG A 234 45.00 -6.16 -13.58
CA ARG A 234 45.93 -6.77 -12.62
C ARG A 234 45.15 -7.17 -11.36
N LYS A 235 45.17 -8.46 -11.01
CA LYS A 235 44.68 -8.94 -9.71
C LYS A 235 45.56 -8.35 -8.58
N PRO A 236 44.98 -7.82 -7.49
CA PRO A 236 45.75 -7.34 -6.35
C PRO A 236 46.41 -8.51 -5.62
N ASN A 237 47.69 -8.35 -5.30
CA ASN A 237 48.51 -9.31 -4.57
C ASN A 237 48.52 -8.90 -3.09
N PHE A 238 47.96 -9.72 -2.20
CA PHE A 238 47.93 -9.47 -0.76
C PHE A 238 48.98 -10.36 -0.06
N SER A 239 50.21 -9.87 0.05
CA SER A 239 51.36 -10.63 0.59
C SER A 239 51.49 -10.58 2.12
N SER A 240 50.47 -10.14 2.86
CA SER A 240 50.58 -9.84 4.30
C SER A 240 49.39 -10.25 5.15
N LEU A 241 48.50 -11.12 4.66
CA LEU A 241 47.47 -11.73 5.51
C LEU A 241 47.98 -13.04 6.12
N MET A 242 48.28 -13.00 7.42
CA MET A 242 48.44 -14.18 8.27
C MET A 242 47.17 -15.04 8.17
N THR A 243 47.35 -16.31 7.85
CA THR A 243 46.30 -17.33 7.78
C THR A 243 45.63 -17.54 9.14
N PRO A 244 44.29 -17.56 9.22
CA PRO A 244 43.60 -18.24 10.30
C PRO A 244 43.54 -19.75 10.01
N ASN A 245 43.86 -20.53 11.03
CA ASN A 245 43.69 -21.97 11.08
C ASN A 245 42.26 -22.42 10.73
N SER A 246 42.19 -23.61 10.12
CA SER A 246 41.10 -24.60 10.21
C SER A 246 40.14 -24.73 9.01
N LEU A 247 40.37 -25.83 8.27
CA LEU A 247 39.41 -26.82 7.75
C LEU A 247 38.14 -26.33 7.04
N ALA A 248 38.27 -26.07 5.73
CA ALA A 248 37.23 -26.35 4.73
C ALA A 248 37.84 -26.34 3.32
N LYS A 249 38.69 -27.32 3.02
CA LYS A 249 38.87 -27.78 1.63
C LYS A 249 37.75 -28.79 1.37
N GLU A 250 37.28 -28.81 0.13
CA GLU A 250 36.24 -29.69 -0.44
C GLU A 250 34.81 -29.13 -0.38
N ASN A 251 34.47 -28.31 -1.38
CA ASN A 251 33.54 -28.73 -2.43
C ASN A 251 33.40 -27.64 -3.49
N GLN A 252 34.11 -27.82 -4.60
CA GLN A 252 33.99 -27.01 -5.80
C GLN A 252 33.50 -27.90 -6.96
N ALA A 253 32.36 -28.57 -6.75
CA ALA A 253 31.78 -29.50 -7.71
C ALA A 253 30.22 -29.54 -7.76
N GLU A 254 29.51 -28.52 -7.26
CA GLU A 254 28.03 -28.55 -7.26
C GLU A 254 27.30 -27.42 -8.00
N TRP A 255 27.99 -26.53 -8.73
CA TRP A 255 27.31 -25.47 -9.48
C TRP A 255 27.83 -25.33 -10.92
N ARG A 256 27.71 -26.42 -11.68
CA ARG A 256 27.53 -26.37 -13.15
C ARG A 256 26.07 -26.61 -13.46
#